data_AF-A0A9P6WYW5-F1
#
_entry.id   AF-A0A9P6WYW5-F1
#
_cell.length_a   1.000
_cell.length_b   1.000
_cell.length_c   1.000
_cell.angle_alpha   90.00
_cell.angle_beta   90.00
_cell.angle_gamma   90.00
#
_symmetry.space_group_name_H-M   'P 1'
#
loop_
_entity.id
_entity.type
_entity.pdbx_description
1 polymer ?
#
loop_
_entity_poly.entity_id
_entity_poly.type
_entity_poly.pdbx_seq_one_letter_code
_entity_poly.pdbx_strand_id
1 'polypeptide(L)'
;MDQKAAERLFKLVVKAAVVKLQSGALLKGDLKDVIDAVSDLFEQLPEKQIIVDSNKKVIEDYMNSDLNLSSSINSIYRKTLIPILPVDRKKNNISFVYYKIFWIRGKTLRLQIRNRTKTSNEKNMTDLETAIEEFTSHLILNPDDGNAWYDLGVCYHQLADEELNWSASNIKSHKKDIADYQKKAFHAILRAIYLGGLSKDVSQRNEMFTQIGNLLYSMATPPMDMLAFEPETVNNYMDAGGNLISVKNGIPDSKPIYKLAVAMYIHALRYKSLQKSQWRCYYATGKCFAKIGRPPTEVLGWYMHAIQDSRQDRGQKELLIEPVYILCSSLAKYLFQGKISATLVMEYLAKEKSLQIGENSTEENVNDHPKQHAGDEDLIQNGTEHLPADVALAYKGIFKRLLEIISIDIKGWHHRPIYRIAWMQYYIFRNPERAKAELMKLFTLKPTVKSHISIWKPNYELPGKHYVYIHKYTSFLIKLVKETRDENTLEQLSRKLRKVQTLLLNYEQIMNELTVSEQTEQNKQIQ
;
A
#
# COMPACT_ATOMS: atom_id res chain seq x y z
N MET A 1 -3.94 -1.15 46.44
CA MET A 1 -3.03 0.02 46.43
C MET A 1 -3.90 1.27 46.27
N ASP A 2 -3.67 2.35 47.00
CA ASP A 2 -4.42 3.60 46.81
C ASP A 2 -3.75 4.47 45.73
N GLN A 3 -4.46 5.48 45.20
CA GLN A 3 -3.94 6.34 44.13
C GLN A 3 -2.64 7.08 44.54
N LYS A 4 -2.51 7.46 45.82
CA LYS A 4 -1.30 8.15 46.32
C LYS A 4 -0.07 7.22 46.36
N ALA A 5 -0.23 5.97 46.78
CA ALA A 5 0.86 4.98 46.71
C ALA A 5 1.21 4.66 45.25
N ALA A 6 0.20 4.54 44.38
CA ALA A 6 0.40 4.30 42.95
C ALA A 6 1.18 5.44 42.28
N GLU A 7 0.87 6.71 42.60
CA GLU A 7 1.65 7.86 42.14
C GLU A 7 3.12 7.79 42.55
N ARG A 8 3.40 7.41 43.79
CA ARG A 8 4.78 7.29 44.29
C ARG A 8 5.55 6.19 43.56
N LEU A 9 4.92 5.02 43.37
CA LEU A 9 5.53 3.90 42.65
C LEU A 9 5.74 4.24 41.17
N PHE A 10 4.73 4.83 40.52
CA PHE A 10 4.83 5.24 39.11
C PHE A 10 5.99 6.21 38.89
N LYS A 11 6.22 7.14 39.83
CA LYS A 11 7.34 8.11 39.76
C LYS A 11 8.70 7.42 39.67
N LEU A 12 8.87 6.27 40.33
CA LEU A 12 10.12 5.51 40.34
C LEU A 12 10.35 4.79 39.01
N VAL A 13 9.28 4.31 38.37
CA VAL A 13 9.38 3.40 37.21
C VAL A 13 9.13 4.04 35.85
N VAL A 14 8.42 5.17 35.79
CA VAL A 14 7.93 5.77 34.54
C VAL A 14 9.04 6.07 33.53
N LYS A 15 10.19 6.57 33.99
CA LYS A 15 11.33 6.87 33.10
C LYS A 15 11.88 5.60 32.45
N ALA A 16 12.03 4.54 33.24
CA ALA A 16 12.51 3.24 32.73
C ALA A 16 11.49 2.62 31.76
N ALA A 17 10.20 2.68 32.07
CA ALA A 17 9.13 2.20 31.20
C ALA A 17 9.15 2.91 29.84
N VAL A 18 9.19 4.25 29.85
CA VAL A 18 9.20 5.06 28.62
C VAL A 18 10.42 4.76 27.75
N VAL A 19 11.63 4.72 28.34
CA VAL A 19 12.86 4.43 27.59
C VAL A 19 12.81 3.04 26.94
N LYS A 20 12.30 2.04 27.68
CA LYS A 20 12.20 0.66 27.19
C LYS A 20 11.19 0.52 26.05
N LEU A 21 10.05 1.20 26.14
CA LEU A 21 9.03 1.20 25.08
C LEU A 21 9.50 1.99 23.85
N GLN A 22 10.24 3.08 24.04
CA GLN A 22 10.85 3.85 22.95
C GLN A 22 11.92 3.05 22.19
N SER A 23 12.68 2.18 22.86
CA SER A 23 13.60 1.25 22.19
C SER A 23 12.90 0.09 21.47
N GLY A 24 11.56 0.01 21.56
CA GLY A 24 10.76 -1.02 20.91
C GLY A 24 10.68 -2.34 21.68
N ALA A 25 11.05 -2.36 22.97
CA ALA A 25 10.99 -3.54 23.82
C ALA A 25 9.77 -3.51 24.75
N LEU A 26 9.12 -4.67 24.92
CA LEU A 26 8.01 -4.82 25.88
C LEU A 26 8.51 -4.77 27.33
N LEU A 27 7.65 -4.27 28.23
CA LEU A 27 7.85 -4.30 29.67
C LEU A 27 7.81 -5.75 30.18
N LYS A 28 8.61 -6.05 31.21
CA LYS A 28 8.76 -7.41 31.80
C LYS A 28 9.07 -7.30 33.31
N GLY A 29 8.72 -8.34 34.06
CA GLY A 29 8.97 -8.45 35.51
C GLY A 29 8.32 -7.31 36.30
N ASP A 30 8.94 -6.92 37.42
CA ASP A 30 8.44 -5.89 38.34
C ASP A 30 8.04 -4.58 37.65
N LEU A 31 8.75 -4.19 36.59
CA LEU A 31 8.44 -2.98 35.83
C LEU A 31 7.07 -3.06 35.15
N LYS A 32 6.71 -4.25 34.64
CA LYS A 32 5.40 -4.48 34.05
C LYS A 32 4.34 -4.50 35.16
N ASP A 33 4.59 -5.24 36.23
CA ASP A 33 3.62 -5.45 37.30
C ASP A 33 3.24 -4.12 38.00
N VAL A 34 4.21 -3.23 38.20
CA VAL A 34 3.94 -1.87 38.73
C VAL A 34 3.11 -1.04 37.74
N ILE A 35 3.41 -1.10 36.45
CA ILE A 35 2.67 -0.33 35.43
C ILE A 35 1.24 -0.86 35.29
N ASP A 36 1.03 -2.17 35.33
CA ASP A 36 -0.30 -2.79 35.27
C ASP A 36 -1.11 -2.37 36.52
N ALA A 37 -0.55 -2.48 37.73
CA ALA A 37 -1.22 -2.06 38.96
C ALA A 37 -1.55 -0.55 39.02
N VAL A 38 -0.72 0.29 38.41
CA VAL A 38 -1.03 1.73 38.25
C VAL A 38 -2.10 1.95 37.20
N SER A 39 -2.10 1.19 36.10
CA SER A 39 -3.07 1.31 35.01
C SER A 39 -4.50 1.11 35.50
N ASP A 40 -4.73 0.11 36.35
CA ASP A 40 -6.05 -0.22 36.93
C ASP A 40 -6.64 0.92 37.78
N LEU A 41 -5.80 1.83 38.30
CA LEU A 41 -6.23 2.94 39.15
C LEU A 41 -6.43 4.25 38.37
N PHE A 42 -5.96 4.32 37.13
CA PHE A 42 -5.92 5.51 36.28
C PHE A 42 -6.48 5.21 34.88
N GLU A 43 -7.62 4.53 34.83
CA GLU A 43 -8.18 4.01 33.58
C GLU A 43 -8.70 5.09 32.63
N GLN A 44 -9.49 6.03 33.15
CA GLN A 44 -10.16 7.07 32.39
C GLN A 44 -9.57 8.45 32.64
N LEU A 45 -9.72 9.36 31.68
CA LEU A 45 -9.33 10.75 31.82
C LEU A 45 -9.99 11.41 33.05
N PRO A 46 -9.34 12.39 33.69
CA PRO A 46 -9.91 13.10 34.81
C PRO A 46 -11.20 13.82 34.39
N GLU A 47 -12.31 13.51 35.07
CA GLU A 47 -13.61 14.12 34.81
C GLU A 47 -13.68 15.60 35.24
N LYS A 48 -14.68 16.32 34.70
CA LYS A 48 -15.07 17.69 35.09
C LYS A 48 -13.97 18.75 34.85
N GLN A 49 -13.14 18.53 33.84
CA GLN A 49 -12.08 19.45 33.43
C GLN A 49 -12.43 20.08 32.08
N ILE A 50 -12.90 21.34 32.10
CA ILE A 50 -13.33 22.08 30.88
C ILE A 50 -12.26 22.04 29.79
N ILE A 51 -10.98 22.15 30.16
CA ILE A 51 -9.86 22.15 29.21
C ILE A 51 -9.65 20.77 28.57
N VAL A 52 -9.89 19.67 29.30
CA VAL A 52 -9.80 18.30 28.79
C VAL A 52 -10.92 18.06 27.78
N ASP A 53 -12.14 18.46 28.11
CA ASP A 53 -13.30 18.35 27.21
C ASP A 53 -13.13 19.22 25.95
N SER A 54 -12.63 20.45 26.12
CA SER A 54 -12.31 21.34 25.00
C SER A 54 -11.25 20.73 24.09
N ASN A 55 -10.16 20.21 24.64
CA ASN A 55 -9.09 19.59 23.85
C ASN A 55 -9.57 18.33 23.13
N LYS A 56 -10.39 17.51 23.78
CA LYS A 56 -11.03 16.33 23.19
C LYS A 56 -11.82 16.72 21.93
N LYS A 57 -12.68 17.73 22.05
CA LYS A 57 -13.47 18.24 20.93
C LYS A 57 -12.60 18.79 19.79
N VAL A 58 -11.58 19.59 20.10
CA VAL A 58 -10.68 20.16 19.08
C VAL A 58 -9.92 19.07 18.32
N ILE A 59 -9.46 18.01 19.02
CA ILE A 59 -8.81 16.86 18.38
C ILE A 59 -9.80 16.11 17.50
N GLU A 60 -11.00 15.84 17.98
CA GLU A 60 -12.06 15.15 17.22
C GLU A 60 -12.44 15.93 15.96
N ASP A 61 -12.70 17.23 16.07
CA ASP A 61 -13.04 18.11 14.96
C ASP A 61 -11.89 18.15 13.92
N TYR A 62 -10.64 18.21 14.37
CA TYR A 62 -9.46 18.16 13.49
C TYR A 62 -9.38 16.84 12.72
N MET A 63 -9.51 15.72 13.43
CA MET A 63 -9.38 14.37 12.85
C MET A 63 -10.50 14.04 11.86
N ASN A 64 -11.69 14.63 12.04
CA ASN A 64 -12.82 14.43 11.15
C ASN A 64 -12.86 15.42 9.96
N SER A 65 -12.05 16.49 9.99
CA SER A 65 -12.06 17.54 8.97
C SER A 65 -11.70 17.05 7.55
N ASP A 66 -12.30 17.67 6.53
CA ASP A 66 -12.05 17.37 5.11
C ASP A 66 -10.57 17.54 4.72
N LEU A 67 -10.05 16.60 3.91
CA LEU A 67 -8.70 16.66 3.36
C LEU A 67 -8.59 17.65 2.18
N ASN A 68 -8.42 18.92 2.52
CA ASN A 68 -8.23 19.97 1.52
C ASN A 68 -6.76 20.14 1.17
N LEU A 69 -6.29 19.40 0.15
CA LEU A 69 -4.92 19.52 -0.34
C LEU A 69 -4.72 20.82 -1.13
N SER A 70 -3.96 21.73 -0.53
CA SER A 70 -3.51 22.95 -1.19
C SER A 70 -2.30 22.70 -2.09
N SER A 71 -2.03 23.62 -3.02
CA SER A 71 -0.91 23.54 -3.96
C SER A 71 0.49 23.56 -3.34
N SER A 72 0.63 23.97 -2.06
CA SER A 72 1.93 24.06 -1.37
C SER A 72 1.94 23.32 -0.03
N ILE A 73 3.06 22.66 0.26
CA ILE A 73 3.37 22.01 1.55
C ILE A 73 3.20 23.00 2.72
N ASN A 74 3.57 24.28 2.55
CA ASN A 74 3.40 25.29 3.60
C ASN A 74 1.93 25.52 3.95
N SER A 75 1.04 25.49 2.95
CA SER A 75 -0.40 25.64 3.19
C SER A 75 -0.98 24.37 3.81
N ILE A 76 -0.46 23.19 3.48
CA ILE A 76 -0.80 21.94 4.16
C ILE A 76 -0.42 22.02 5.65
N TYR A 77 0.79 22.49 5.98
CA TYR A 77 1.20 22.66 7.37
C TYR A 77 0.37 23.69 8.14
N ARG A 78 -0.05 24.79 7.52
CA ARG A 78 -0.94 25.76 8.18
C ARG A 78 -2.25 25.12 8.66
N LYS A 79 -2.78 24.14 7.92
CA LYS A 79 -4.01 23.43 8.29
C LYS A 79 -3.83 22.44 9.45
N THR A 80 -2.58 22.12 9.81
CA THR A 80 -2.29 21.32 11.01
C THR A 80 -2.26 22.15 12.30
N LEU A 81 -2.40 23.46 12.20
CA LEU A 81 -2.54 24.32 13.37
C LEU A 81 -3.94 24.13 13.94
N ILE A 82 -3.99 23.61 15.16
CA ILE A 82 -5.21 23.38 15.92
C ILE A 82 -5.19 24.23 17.19
N PRO A 83 -6.31 24.86 17.57
CA PRO A 83 -6.39 25.74 18.74
C PRO A 83 -6.49 24.92 20.04
N ILE A 84 -5.47 24.12 20.33
CA ILE A 84 -5.41 23.31 21.55
C ILE A 84 -4.66 24.07 22.66
N LEU A 85 -5.18 23.99 23.89
CA LEU A 85 -4.59 24.62 25.07
C LEU A 85 -3.76 23.60 25.89
N PRO A 86 -2.57 23.97 26.38
CA PRO A 86 -1.80 23.11 27.26
C PRO A 86 -2.54 22.93 28.60
N VAL A 87 -2.59 21.69 29.08
CA VAL A 87 -3.22 21.37 30.37
C VAL A 87 -2.19 21.54 31.49
N ASP A 88 -2.36 22.57 32.32
CA ASP A 88 -1.49 22.74 33.50
C ASP A 88 -1.93 21.77 34.61
N ARG A 89 -1.06 20.81 34.90
CA ARG A 89 -1.26 19.80 35.94
C ARG A 89 -1.57 20.38 37.32
N LYS A 90 -0.81 21.39 37.76
CA LYS A 90 -0.93 21.96 39.10
C LYS A 90 -2.20 22.78 39.23
N LYS A 91 -2.52 23.57 38.19
CA LYS A 91 -3.71 24.42 38.18
C LYS A 91 -5.01 23.60 38.21
N ASN A 92 -5.02 22.45 37.52
CA ASN A 92 -6.21 21.62 37.37
C ASN A 92 -6.26 20.43 38.35
N ASN A 93 -5.29 20.32 39.28
CA ASN A 93 -5.17 19.22 40.25
C ASN A 93 -5.21 17.81 39.61
N ILE A 94 -4.55 17.65 38.46
CA ILE A 94 -4.51 16.39 37.72
C ILE A 94 -3.27 15.60 38.17
N SER A 95 -3.40 14.28 38.36
CA SER A 95 -2.25 13.44 38.67
C SER A 95 -1.23 13.45 37.52
N PHE A 96 0.07 13.39 37.84
CA PHE A 96 1.11 13.30 36.82
C PHE A 96 1.11 11.94 36.08
N VAL A 97 0.48 10.93 36.67
CA VAL A 97 0.35 9.59 36.09
C VAL A 97 -0.36 9.66 34.73
N TYR A 98 -1.46 10.42 34.66
CA TYR A 98 -2.25 10.62 33.44
C TYR A 98 -1.43 11.13 32.24
N TYR A 99 -0.37 11.90 32.47
CA TYR A 99 0.45 12.45 31.38
C TYR A 99 1.36 11.42 30.69
N LYS A 100 1.42 10.18 31.21
CA LYS A 100 2.29 9.13 30.66
C LYS A 100 1.62 7.76 30.58
N ILE A 101 0.67 7.44 31.47
CA ILE A 101 0.08 6.10 31.54
C ILE A 101 -0.63 5.71 30.23
N PHE A 102 -1.40 6.64 29.65
CA PHE A 102 -2.10 6.39 28.39
C PHE A 102 -1.13 6.06 27.25
N TRP A 103 -0.07 6.85 27.09
CA TRP A 103 0.97 6.55 26.09
C TRP A 103 1.66 5.21 26.35
N ILE A 104 1.94 4.86 27.62
CA ILE A 104 2.55 3.58 27.98
C ILE A 104 1.65 2.41 27.59
N ARG A 105 0.33 2.49 27.87
CA ARG A 105 -0.65 1.45 27.50
C ARG A 105 -0.77 1.31 25.99
N GLY A 106 -1.00 2.42 25.28
CA GLY A 106 -1.08 2.43 23.82
C GLY A 106 0.18 1.90 23.14
N LYS A 107 1.37 2.29 23.62
CA LYS A 107 2.65 1.81 23.07
C LYS A 107 2.89 0.33 23.37
N THR A 108 2.49 -0.13 24.55
CA THR A 108 2.56 -1.55 24.92
C THR A 108 1.69 -2.40 24.00
N LEU A 109 0.43 -2.00 23.78
CA LEU A 109 -0.49 -2.67 22.84
C LEU A 109 0.10 -2.73 21.44
N ARG A 110 0.62 -1.60 20.92
CA ARG A 110 1.22 -1.57 19.57
C ARG A 110 2.41 -2.52 19.43
N LEU A 111 3.28 -2.59 20.44
CA LEU A 111 4.41 -3.52 20.45
C LEU A 111 3.97 -4.97 20.57
N GLN A 112 2.89 -5.26 21.31
CA GLN A 112 2.31 -6.60 21.37
C GLN A 112 1.77 -7.02 20.00
N ILE A 113 0.99 -6.16 19.33
CA ILE A 113 0.46 -6.41 17.99
C ILE A 113 1.60 -6.72 17.02
N ARG A 114 2.65 -5.89 17.01
CA ARG A 114 3.83 -6.09 16.15
C ARG A 114 4.54 -7.43 16.38
N ASN A 115 4.56 -7.91 17.62
CA ASN A 115 5.25 -9.14 17.99
C ASN A 115 4.38 -10.41 17.83
N ARG A 116 3.10 -10.28 17.45
CA ARG A 116 2.21 -11.43 17.24
C ARG A 116 2.52 -12.10 15.91
N THR A 117 2.75 -13.41 15.96
CA THR A 117 3.12 -14.20 14.77
C THR A 117 1.92 -14.69 13.97
N LYS A 118 0.74 -14.86 14.59
CA LYS A 118 -0.53 -15.27 13.97
C LYS A 118 -1.68 -15.04 14.96
N THR A 119 -2.63 -14.17 14.66
CA THR A 119 -3.83 -13.91 15.49
C THR A 119 -5.01 -13.56 14.58
N SER A 120 -6.26 -13.76 15.05
CA SER A 120 -7.47 -13.30 14.36
C SER A 120 -7.38 -11.80 14.06
N ASN A 121 -7.70 -11.40 12.84
CA ASN A 121 -7.76 -9.99 12.43
C ASN A 121 -8.62 -9.16 13.41
N GLU A 122 -9.71 -9.73 13.92
CA GLU A 122 -10.62 -9.10 14.89
C GLU A 122 -9.89 -8.60 16.13
N LYS A 123 -9.09 -9.48 16.75
CA LYS A 123 -8.36 -9.12 17.97
C LYS A 123 -7.32 -8.04 17.70
N ASN A 124 -6.65 -8.08 16.55
CA ASN A 124 -5.72 -7.03 16.17
C ASN A 124 -6.43 -5.69 15.99
N MET A 125 -7.61 -5.69 15.37
CA MET A 125 -8.42 -4.48 15.19
C MET A 125 -8.88 -3.91 16.53
N THR A 126 -9.43 -4.74 17.43
CA THR A 126 -9.83 -4.29 18.77
C THR A 126 -8.65 -3.69 19.55
N ASP A 127 -7.48 -4.34 19.53
CA ASP A 127 -6.31 -3.81 20.23
C ASP A 127 -5.77 -2.52 19.58
N LEU A 128 -5.94 -2.35 18.26
CA LEU A 128 -5.62 -1.09 17.56
C LEU A 128 -6.56 0.03 17.96
N GLU A 129 -7.87 -0.25 18.05
CA GLU A 129 -8.90 0.70 18.52
C GLU A 129 -8.60 1.13 19.96
N THR A 130 -8.31 0.20 20.86
CA THR A 130 -7.88 0.53 22.23
C THR A 130 -6.60 1.37 22.22
N ALA A 131 -5.60 1.03 21.41
CA ALA A 131 -4.39 1.84 21.32
C ALA A 131 -4.66 3.27 20.80
N ILE A 132 -5.61 3.43 19.87
CA ILE A 132 -6.07 4.73 19.36
C ILE A 132 -6.70 5.55 20.49
N GLU A 133 -7.57 4.96 21.30
CA GLU A 133 -8.19 5.62 22.46
C GLU A 133 -7.15 6.08 23.49
N GLU A 134 -6.17 5.22 23.78
CA GLU A 134 -5.05 5.51 24.67
C GLU A 134 -4.18 6.66 24.15
N PHE A 135 -3.77 6.63 22.88
CA PHE A 135 -3.00 7.74 22.30
C PHE A 135 -3.80 9.04 22.21
N THR A 136 -5.09 8.96 21.92
CA THR A 136 -5.98 10.12 21.92
C THR A 136 -6.07 10.74 23.31
N SER A 137 -6.26 9.91 24.35
CA SER A 137 -6.28 10.35 25.75
C SER A 137 -4.96 11.00 26.18
N HIS A 138 -3.84 10.45 25.74
CA HIS A 138 -2.53 11.08 25.96
C HIS A 138 -2.42 12.45 25.31
N LEU A 139 -2.87 12.59 24.06
CA LEU A 139 -2.78 13.82 23.27
C LEU A 139 -3.72 14.92 23.78
N ILE A 140 -4.86 14.56 24.37
CA ILE A 140 -5.75 15.52 25.05
C ILE A 140 -5.00 16.27 26.17
N LEU A 141 -4.09 15.58 26.87
CA LEU A 141 -3.26 16.15 27.94
C LEU A 141 -1.91 16.69 27.43
N ASN A 142 -1.37 16.12 26.35
CA ASN A 142 -0.04 16.41 25.80
C ASN A 142 -0.14 16.73 24.30
N PRO A 143 -0.76 17.86 23.92
CA PRO A 143 -1.12 18.13 22.53
C PRO A 143 0.05 18.41 21.58
N ASP A 144 1.20 18.77 22.15
CA ASP A 144 2.44 19.04 21.41
C ASP A 144 3.38 17.82 21.35
N ASP A 145 2.95 16.65 21.84
CA ASP A 145 3.73 15.42 21.74
C ASP A 145 3.68 14.85 20.30
N GLY A 146 4.60 15.33 19.46
CA GLY A 146 4.72 14.90 18.07
C GLY A 146 4.96 13.38 17.89
N ASN A 147 5.58 12.71 18.87
CA ASN A 147 5.77 11.26 18.78
C ASN A 147 4.47 10.49 19.04
N ALA A 148 3.63 10.98 19.95
CA ALA A 148 2.32 10.40 20.19
C ALA A 148 1.36 10.63 19.00
N TRP A 149 1.42 11.80 18.35
CA TRP A 149 0.70 12.04 17.09
C TRP A 149 1.13 11.06 15.99
N TYR A 150 2.43 10.80 15.88
CA TYR A 150 2.94 9.79 14.95
C TYR A 150 2.42 8.40 15.31
N ASP A 151 2.52 8.00 16.57
CA ASP A 151 2.05 6.70 17.05
C ASP A 151 0.54 6.50 16.81
N LEU A 152 -0.28 7.53 17.03
CA LEU A 152 -1.71 7.55 16.70
C LEU A 152 -1.96 7.33 15.20
N GLY A 153 -1.24 8.07 14.35
CA GLY A 153 -1.37 7.96 12.90
C GLY A 153 -0.96 6.60 12.35
N VAL A 154 0.07 5.99 12.94
CA VAL A 154 0.49 4.61 12.63
C VAL A 154 -0.62 3.61 12.99
N CYS A 155 -1.28 3.77 14.13
CA CYS A 155 -2.39 2.89 14.52
C CYS A 155 -3.58 2.98 13.55
N TYR A 156 -4.00 4.18 13.16
CA TYR A 156 -5.06 4.35 12.15
C TYR A 156 -4.66 3.78 10.79
N HIS A 157 -3.41 3.97 10.35
CA HIS A 157 -2.91 3.39 9.10
C HIS A 157 -2.96 1.86 9.16
N GLN A 158 -2.49 1.27 10.27
CA GLN A 158 -2.52 -0.17 10.44
C GLN A 158 -3.97 -0.71 10.49
N LEU A 159 -4.90 0.01 11.11
CA LEU A 159 -6.31 -0.38 11.15
C LEU A 159 -6.92 -0.43 9.74
N ALA A 160 -6.64 0.60 8.91
CA ALA A 160 -7.03 0.60 7.50
C ALA A 160 -6.41 -0.57 6.72
N ASP A 161 -5.15 -0.91 7.00
CA ASP A 161 -4.44 -2.00 6.34
C ASP A 161 -5.00 -3.39 6.71
N GLU A 162 -5.42 -3.60 7.97
CA GLU A 162 -6.07 -4.85 8.40
C GLU A 162 -7.42 -5.04 7.67
N GLU A 163 -8.24 -3.99 7.59
CA GLU A 163 -9.51 -3.98 6.85
C GLU A 163 -9.32 -4.28 5.36
N LEU A 164 -8.30 -3.67 4.73
CA LEU A 164 -7.93 -3.88 3.33
C LEU A 164 -7.37 -5.29 3.07
N ASN A 165 -6.87 -5.98 4.09
CA ASN A 165 -6.32 -7.33 3.97
C ASN A 165 -7.33 -8.45 4.22
N TRP A 166 -8.47 -8.12 4.84
CA TRP A 166 -9.48 -9.08 5.28
C TRP A 166 -10.13 -9.84 4.12
N SER A 167 -10.95 -9.18 3.30
CA SER A 167 -11.61 -9.77 2.12
C SER A 167 -12.06 -8.70 1.14
N ALA A 168 -12.35 -9.09 -0.11
CA ALA A 168 -12.87 -8.13 -1.08
C ALA A 168 -14.28 -7.65 -0.71
N SER A 169 -15.11 -8.52 -0.14
CA SER A 169 -16.43 -8.13 0.37
C SER A 169 -16.31 -7.13 1.52
N ASN A 170 -15.34 -7.34 2.42
CA ASN A 170 -15.08 -6.45 3.54
C ASN A 170 -14.69 -5.04 3.07
N ILE A 171 -13.82 -4.95 2.07
CA ILE A 171 -13.45 -3.69 1.44
C ILE A 171 -14.67 -2.98 0.83
N LYS A 172 -15.62 -3.72 0.27
CA LYS A 172 -16.85 -3.13 -0.30
C LYS A 172 -17.77 -2.59 0.80
N SER A 173 -17.95 -3.35 1.89
CA SER A 173 -18.86 -2.98 3.00
C SER A 173 -18.30 -1.86 3.86
N HIS A 174 -17.02 -1.91 4.23
CA HIS A 174 -16.37 -0.95 5.13
C HIS A 174 -15.55 0.10 4.36
N LYS A 175 -15.83 0.32 3.07
CA LYS A 175 -15.03 1.20 2.21
C LYS A 175 -14.91 2.62 2.76
N LYS A 176 -15.99 3.14 3.34
CA LYS A 176 -16.04 4.48 3.94
C LYS A 176 -15.23 4.53 5.23
N ASP A 177 -15.35 3.52 6.08
CA ASP A 177 -14.62 3.45 7.35
C ASP A 177 -13.11 3.36 7.09
N ILE A 178 -12.69 2.56 6.10
CA ILE A 178 -11.28 2.50 5.66
C ILE A 178 -10.80 3.88 5.19
N ALA A 179 -11.61 4.59 4.40
CA ALA A 179 -11.26 5.93 3.93
C ALA A 179 -11.15 6.93 5.10
N ASP A 180 -12.02 6.83 6.10
CA ASP A 180 -11.96 7.64 7.31
C ASP A 180 -10.71 7.33 8.16
N TYR A 181 -10.37 6.05 8.34
CA TYR A 181 -9.11 5.66 9.00
C TYR A 181 -7.89 6.19 8.24
N GLN A 182 -7.88 6.14 6.91
CA GLN A 182 -6.81 6.74 6.11
C GLN A 182 -6.73 8.26 6.26
N LYS A 183 -7.87 8.95 6.32
CA LYS A 183 -7.97 10.39 6.59
C LYS A 183 -7.39 10.75 7.95
N LYS A 184 -7.81 10.04 9.00
CA LYS A 184 -7.33 10.19 10.38
C LYS A 184 -5.84 9.90 10.49
N ALA A 185 -5.35 8.84 9.85
CA ALA A 185 -3.93 8.53 9.78
C ALA A 185 -3.13 9.68 9.16
N PHE A 186 -3.60 10.24 8.05
CA PHE A 186 -2.93 11.35 7.37
C PHE A 186 -2.85 12.59 8.26
N HIS A 187 -3.97 13.01 8.87
CA HIS A 187 -4.03 14.16 9.78
C HIS A 187 -3.07 14.02 10.97
N ALA A 188 -3.04 12.85 11.60
CA ALA A 188 -2.19 12.59 12.75
C ALA A 188 -0.70 12.58 12.39
N ILE A 189 -0.30 11.92 11.29
CA ILE A 189 1.11 11.90 10.85
C ILE A 189 1.54 13.30 10.40
N LEU A 190 0.68 14.05 9.70
CA LEU A 190 1.01 15.39 9.24
C LEU A 190 1.21 16.35 10.44
N ARG A 191 0.36 16.24 11.48
CA ARG A 191 0.53 16.97 12.74
C ARG A 191 1.83 16.60 13.44
N ALA A 192 2.21 15.32 13.44
CA ALA A 192 3.49 14.86 13.97
C ALA A 192 4.68 15.50 13.25
N ILE A 193 4.64 15.56 11.91
CA ILE A 193 5.68 16.20 11.09
C ILE A 193 5.78 17.69 11.45
N TYR A 194 4.64 18.39 11.56
CA TYR A 194 4.60 19.81 11.93
C TYR A 194 5.25 20.09 13.29
N LEU A 195 4.99 19.24 14.29
CA LEU A 195 5.56 19.36 15.64
C LEU A 195 7.02 18.91 15.73
N GLY A 196 7.64 18.47 14.64
CA GLY A 196 9.01 17.93 14.66
C GLY A 196 9.11 16.57 15.35
N GLY A 197 8.05 15.76 15.29
CA GLY A 197 8.05 14.36 15.74
C GLY A 197 9.22 13.58 15.13
N LEU A 198 9.80 12.66 15.90
CA LEU A 198 10.93 11.81 15.50
C LEU A 198 12.21 12.57 15.09
N SER A 199 12.33 13.87 15.42
CA SER A 199 13.36 14.80 14.90
C SER A 199 14.82 14.38 15.05
N LYS A 200 15.15 13.46 15.97
CA LYS A 200 16.54 13.10 16.30
C LYS A 200 17.05 11.85 15.57
N ASP A 201 16.19 10.95 15.12
CA ASP A 201 16.60 9.68 14.49
C ASP A 201 16.37 9.71 12.97
N VAL A 202 17.45 9.55 12.21
CA VAL A 202 17.44 9.52 10.73
C VAL A 202 16.62 8.33 10.22
N SER A 203 16.73 7.16 10.85
CA SER A 203 16.02 5.95 10.44
C SER A 203 14.51 6.09 10.65
N GLN A 204 14.10 6.63 11.80
CA GLN A 204 12.69 6.88 12.10
C GLN A 204 12.09 7.95 11.16
N ARG A 205 12.84 9.00 10.81
CA ARG A 205 12.39 9.99 9.82
C ARG A 205 12.21 9.37 8.44
N ASN A 206 13.17 8.55 7.99
CA ASN A 206 13.04 7.82 6.74
C ASN A 206 11.78 6.95 6.71
N GLU A 207 11.54 6.20 7.79
CA GLU A 207 10.37 5.35 7.93
C GLU A 207 9.08 6.17 7.90
N MET A 208 8.99 7.25 8.69
CA MET A 208 7.83 8.15 8.73
C MET A 208 7.47 8.69 7.33
N PHE A 209 8.46 9.23 6.59
CA PHE A 209 8.23 9.75 5.24
C PHE A 209 7.86 8.65 4.24
N THR A 210 8.41 7.45 4.39
CA THR A 210 8.02 6.29 3.57
C THR A 210 6.56 5.89 3.85
N GLN A 211 6.16 5.86 5.11
CA GLN A 211 4.82 5.46 5.53
C GLN A 211 3.75 6.45 5.05
N ILE A 212 3.96 7.75 5.19
CA ILE A 212 3.00 8.75 4.66
C ILE A 212 2.94 8.72 3.13
N GLY A 213 4.05 8.45 2.44
CA GLY A 213 4.05 8.22 0.99
C GLY A 213 3.21 7.02 0.59
N ASN A 214 3.34 5.90 1.32
CA ASN A 214 2.55 4.69 1.10
C ASN A 214 1.06 4.91 1.38
N LEU A 215 0.73 5.63 2.46
CA LEU A 215 -0.64 6.00 2.80
C LEU A 215 -1.28 6.80 1.68
N LEU A 216 -0.64 7.88 1.23
CA LEU A 216 -1.12 8.71 0.12
C LEU A 216 -1.31 7.91 -1.18
N TYR A 217 -0.35 7.03 -1.50
CA TYR A 217 -0.47 6.17 -2.68
C TYR A 217 -1.64 5.18 -2.55
N SER A 218 -1.87 4.64 -1.35
CA SER A 218 -2.97 3.72 -1.04
C SER A 218 -4.32 4.42 -1.21
N MET A 219 -4.49 5.60 -0.61
CA MET A 219 -5.70 6.43 -0.73
C MET A 219 -6.05 6.76 -2.18
N ALA A 220 -5.05 7.06 -3.01
CA ALA A 220 -5.27 7.52 -4.39
C ALA A 220 -5.51 6.41 -5.42
N THR A 221 -5.31 5.14 -5.07
CA THR A 221 -5.25 4.03 -6.05
C THR A 221 -6.28 2.95 -5.71
N PRO A 222 -6.79 2.15 -6.66
CA PRO A 222 -7.74 1.07 -6.35
C PRO A 222 -7.23 0.15 -5.24
N PRO A 223 -8.07 -0.27 -4.27
CA PRO A 223 -9.53 -0.14 -4.28
C PRO A 223 -10.09 1.18 -3.70
N MET A 224 -9.26 2.05 -3.12
CA MET A 224 -9.76 3.21 -2.38
C MET A 224 -10.14 4.39 -3.28
N ASP A 225 -9.48 4.53 -4.43
CA ASP A 225 -9.91 5.41 -5.52
C ASP A 225 -10.30 6.83 -5.05
N MET A 226 -9.42 7.46 -4.26
CA MET A 226 -9.55 8.83 -3.78
C MET A 226 -10.68 9.08 -2.77
N LEU A 227 -11.34 8.03 -2.25
CA LEU A 227 -12.51 8.17 -1.38
C LEU A 227 -12.24 9.02 -0.12
N ALA A 228 -11.05 8.93 0.46
CA ALA A 228 -10.67 9.73 1.63
C ALA A 228 -10.56 11.25 1.34
N PHE A 229 -10.56 11.65 0.06
CA PHE A 229 -10.55 13.03 -0.40
C PHE A 229 -11.92 13.47 -0.94
N GLU A 230 -12.95 12.65 -0.81
CA GLU A 230 -14.32 13.04 -1.15
C GLU A 230 -14.78 14.13 -0.15
N PRO A 231 -15.14 15.33 -0.61
CA PRO A 231 -15.60 16.39 0.28
C PRO A 231 -16.91 15.99 0.95
N GLU A 232 -16.99 16.08 2.28
CA GLU A 232 -18.26 15.92 3.00
C GLU A 232 -19.10 17.21 2.91
N THR A 233 -18.44 18.35 2.73
CA THR A 233 -19.06 19.68 2.68
C THR A 233 -19.91 19.91 1.42
N VAL A 234 -21.17 20.26 1.65
CA VAL A 234 -22.10 20.75 0.63
C VAL A 234 -22.08 22.28 0.69
N ASN A 235 -21.64 22.91 -0.39
CA ASN A 235 -21.57 24.36 -0.47
C ASN A 235 -22.89 24.90 -1.01
N ASN A 236 -23.48 25.87 -0.32
CA ASN A 236 -24.68 26.55 -0.77
C ASN A 236 -24.29 27.82 -1.52
N TYR A 237 -24.75 27.95 -2.76
CA TYR A 237 -24.55 29.11 -3.61
C TYR A 237 -25.91 29.73 -3.94
N MET A 238 -25.97 31.03 -4.17
CA MET A 238 -27.14 31.63 -4.81
C MET A 238 -26.96 31.58 -6.32
N ASP A 239 -27.95 31.09 -7.05
CA ASP A 239 -27.96 31.14 -8.50
C ASP A 239 -28.30 32.55 -9.01
N ALA A 240 -28.20 32.73 -10.33
CA ALA A 240 -28.54 34.00 -10.98
C ALA A 240 -30.00 34.42 -10.79
N GLY A 241 -30.89 33.50 -10.39
CA GLY A 241 -32.29 33.74 -10.07
C GLY A 241 -32.57 33.99 -8.58
N GLY A 242 -31.53 34.02 -7.74
CA GLY A 242 -31.67 34.20 -6.30
C GLY A 242 -32.07 32.95 -5.52
N ASN A 243 -32.08 31.77 -6.13
CA ASN A 243 -32.36 30.51 -5.45
C ASN A 243 -31.09 29.94 -4.81
N LEU A 244 -31.25 29.32 -3.63
CA LEU A 244 -30.16 28.61 -2.98
C LEU A 244 -29.95 27.24 -3.66
N ILE A 245 -28.79 27.03 -4.26
CA ILE A 245 -28.36 25.75 -4.82
C ILE A 245 -27.28 25.15 -3.93
N SER A 246 -27.51 23.92 -3.50
CA SER A 246 -26.54 23.10 -2.79
C SER A 246 -25.68 22.31 -3.80
N VAL A 247 -24.39 22.62 -3.87
CA VAL A 247 -23.41 21.93 -4.73
C VAL A 247 -22.41 21.19 -3.86
N LYS A 248 -22.38 19.86 -3.99
CA LYS A 248 -21.33 19.02 -3.43
C LYS A 248 -20.12 19.05 -4.37
N ASN A 249 -18.95 19.40 -3.85
CA ASN A 249 -17.72 19.36 -4.64
C ASN A 249 -17.42 17.91 -5.04
N GLY A 250 -17.01 17.69 -6.29
CA GLY A 250 -16.61 16.38 -6.78
C GLY A 250 -15.28 15.92 -6.17
N ILE A 251 -15.00 14.62 -6.30
CA ILE A 251 -13.71 14.03 -5.93
C ILE A 251 -12.59 14.73 -6.72
N PRO A 252 -11.51 15.20 -6.07
CA PRO A 252 -10.42 15.89 -6.76
C PRO A 252 -9.61 14.97 -7.68
N ASP A 253 -8.83 15.56 -8.59
CA ASP A 253 -7.87 14.80 -9.41
C ASP A 253 -6.85 14.07 -8.52
N SER A 254 -6.43 12.89 -8.94
CA SER A 254 -5.46 12.04 -8.23
C SER A 254 -4.01 12.51 -8.40
N LYS A 255 -3.69 13.27 -9.46
CA LYS A 255 -2.30 13.69 -9.76
C LYS A 255 -1.66 14.52 -8.63
N PRO A 256 -2.33 15.50 -8.00
CA PRO A 256 -1.78 16.21 -6.84
C PRO A 256 -1.40 15.27 -5.69
N ILE A 257 -2.17 14.21 -5.44
CA ILE A 257 -1.88 13.24 -4.37
C ILE A 257 -0.59 12.48 -4.68
N TYR A 258 -0.46 12.00 -5.92
CA TYR A 258 0.75 11.33 -6.35
C TYR A 258 1.96 12.26 -6.31
N LYS A 259 1.81 13.56 -6.60
CA LYS A 259 2.90 14.55 -6.45
C LYS A 259 3.30 14.71 -4.98
N LEU A 260 2.33 14.75 -4.07
CA LEU A 260 2.63 14.79 -2.64
C LEU A 260 3.32 13.51 -2.17
N ALA A 261 2.85 12.34 -2.61
CA ALA A 261 3.49 11.06 -2.31
C ALA A 261 4.96 11.02 -2.80
N VAL A 262 5.23 11.52 -4.02
CA VAL A 262 6.59 11.70 -4.53
C VAL A 262 7.42 12.59 -3.61
N ALA A 263 6.89 13.73 -3.18
CA ALA A 263 7.60 14.62 -2.27
C ALA A 263 7.97 13.87 -0.98
N MET A 264 7.05 13.09 -0.42
CA MET A 264 7.29 12.28 0.78
C MET A 264 8.39 11.23 0.54
N TYR A 265 8.36 10.49 -0.56
CA TYR A 265 9.42 9.53 -0.88
C TYR A 265 10.78 10.20 -1.11
N ILE A 266 10.84 11.37 -1.76
CA ILE A 266 12.08 12.14 -1.92
C ILE A 266 12.60 12.60 -0.56
N HIS A 267 11.72 13.06 0.33
CA HIS A 267 12.11 13.38 1.71
C HIS A 267 12.65 12.16 2.45
N ALA A 268 12.02 10.99 2.29
CA ALA A 268 12.53 9.74 2.86
C ALA A 268 13.97 9.45 2.36
N LEU A 269 14.22 9.56 1.05
CA LEU A 269 15.53 9.32 0.44
C LEU A 269 16.62 10.29 0.93
N ARG A 270 16.27 11.50 1.39
CA ARG A 270 17.23 12.45 2.00
C ARG A 270 17.73 11.97 3.37
N TYR A 271 16.95 11.14 4.07
CA TYR A 271 17.32 10.53 5.34
C TYR A 271 17.88 9.11 5.13
N LYS A 272 18.76 8.93 4.14
CA LYS A 272 19.31 7.62 3.82
C LYS A 272 20.13 7.06 4.97
N SER A 273 19.74 5.88 5.46
CA SER A 273 20.60 5.07 6.33
C SER A 273 21.56 4.27 5.45
N LEU A 274 22.86 4.32 5.76
CA LEU A 274 23.90 3.57 5.04
C LEU A 274 23.71 2.05 5.12
N GLN A 275 22.90 1.56 6.06
CA GLN A 275 22.77 0.14 6.37
C GLN A 275 21.55 -0.54 5.73
N LYS A 276 20.63 0.20 5.10
CA LYS A 276 19.36 -0.36 4.60
C LYS A 276 19.05 0.14 3.20
N SER A 277 18.81 -0.80 2.28
CA SER A 277 18.38 -0.45 0.92
C SER A 277 17.04 0.30 0.93
N GLN A 278 16.96 1.32 0.08
CA GLN A 278 15.82 2.21 -0.11
C GLN A 278 15.19 2.05 -1.50
N TRP A 279 15.48 0.96 -2.19
CA TRP A 279 14.93 0.63 -3.51
C TRP A 279 13.42 0.83 -3.59
N ARG A 280 12.70 0.60 -2.48
CA ARG A 280 11.24 0.77 -2.36
C ARG A 280 10.79 2.20 -2.59
N CYS A 281 11.54 3.18 -2.09
CA CYS A 281 11.24 4.59 -2.31
C CYS A 281 11.45 4.97 -3.78
N TYR A 282 12.54 4.50 -4.41
CA TYR A 282 12.78 4.69 -5.85
C TYR A 282 11.67 4.02 -6.70
N TYR A 283 11.32 2.79 -6.37
CA TYR A 283 10.25 2.02 -7.00
C TYR A 283 8.90 2.73 -6.90
N ALA A 284 8.52 3.20 -5.71
CA ALA A 284 7.26 3.90 -5.47
C ALA A 284 7.24 5.27 -6.18
N THR A 285 8.38 5.98 -6.20
CA THR A 285 8.55 7.24 -6.94
C THR A 285 8.31 7.03 -8.44
N GLY A 286 8.91 6.01 -9.04
CA GLY A 286 8.69 5.66 -10.45
C GLY A 286 7.21 5.37 -10.77
N LYS A 287 6.52 4.63 -9.90
CA LYS A 287 5.07 4.37 -10.03
C LYS A 287 4.25 5.65 -9.97
N CYS A 288 4.56 6.56 -9.05
CA CYS A 288 3.87 7.85 -8.95
C CYS A 288 4.13 8.73 -10.18
N PHE A 289 5.38 8.78 -10.67
CA PHE A 289 5.73 9.51 -11.89
C PHE A 289 4.91 9.02 -13.10
N ALA A 290 4.77 7.69 -13.24
CA ALA A 290 3.94 7.09 -14.28
C ALA A 290 2.46 7.51 -14.16
N LYS A 291 1.94 7.62 -12.93
CA LYS A 291 0.56 8.05 -12.65
C LYS A 291 0.31 9.54 -12.91
N ILE A 292 1.31 10.38 -12.69
CA ILE A 292 1.23 11.84 -12.95
C ILE A 292 1.40 12.13 -14.46
N GLY A 293 1.88 11.16 -15.24
CA GLY A 293 2.10 11.31 -16.68
C GLY A 293 3.45 11.94 -17.02
N ARG A 294 4.48 11.72 -16.20
CA ARG A 294 5.85 12.16 -16.51
C ARG A 294 6.43 11.38 -17.70
N PRO A 295 7.46 11.92 -18.40
CA PRO A 295 8.10 11.25 -19.52
C PRO A 295 8.56 9.82 -19.17
N PRO A 296 8.42 8.83 -20.09
CA PRO A 296 8.83 7.45 -19.85
C PRO A 296 10.28 7.30 -19.39
N THR A 297 11.21 8.10 -19.94
CA THR A 297 12.63 8.07 -19.58
C THR A 297 12.87 8.41 -18.10
N GLU A 298 12.14 9.37 -17.55
CA GLU A 298 12.21 9.71 -16.12
C GLU A 298 11.67 8.56 -15.25
N VAL A 299 10.54 7.96 -15.65
CA VAL A 299 9.95 6.81 -14.94
C VAL A 299 10.91 5.63 -14.93
N LEU A 300 11.47 5.29 -16.10
CA LEU A 300 12.42 4.18 -16.26
C LEU A 300 13.71 4.46 -15.48
N GLY A 301 14.19 5.71 -15.43
CA GLY A 301 15.33 6.12 -14.61
C GLY A 301 15.14 5.81 -13.12
N TRP A 302 13.96 6.06 -12.56
CA TRP A 302 13.66 5.68 -11.17
C TRP A 302 13.70 4.17 -10.92
N TYR A 303 13.22 3.36 -11.88
CA TYR A 303 13.32 1.91 -11.76
C TYR A 303 14.76 1.42 -11.86
N MET A 304 15.60 2.07 -12.68
CA MET A 304 17.05 1.78 -12.72
C MET A 304 17.73 2.07 -11.38
N HIS A 305 17.41 3.20 -10.73
CA HIS A 305 17.90 3.48 -9.38
C HIS A 305 17.43 2.43 -8.36
N ALA A 306 16.19 1.95 -8.47
CA ALA A 306 15.69 0.87 -7.62
C ALA A 306 16.49 -0.42 -7.80
N ILE A 307 16.78 -0.82 -9.05
CA ILE A 307 17.59 -2.02 -9.36
C ILE A 307 19.03 -1.88 -8.84
N GLN A 308 19.63 -0.69 -8.98
CA GLN A 308 20.98 -0.43 -8.50
C GLN A 308 21.05 -0.52 -6.96
N ASP A 309 20.11 0.10 -6.27
CA ASP A 309 20.10 0.15 -4.80
C ASP A 309 19.71 -1.21 -4.18
N SER A 310 18.85 -2.00 -4.84
CA SER A 310 18.47 -3.34 -4.36
C SER A 310 19.64 -4.32 -4.29
N ARG A 311 20.77 -4.05 -4.95
CA ARG A 311 22.00 -4.86 -4.85
C ARG A 311 22.66 -4.80 -3.48
N GLN A 312 22.43 -3.74 -2.71
CA GLN A 312 23.03 -3.55 -1.39
C GLN A 312 22.43 -4.51 -0.34
N ASP A 313 21.29 -5.13 -0.63
CA ASP A 313 20.52 -6.00 0.29
C ASP A 313 20.84 -7.50 0.13
N ARG A 314 21.97 -7.86 -0.52
CA ARG A 314 22.40 -9.25 -0.83
C ARG A 314 22.58 -10.18 0.38
N GLY A 315 22.34 -9.71 1.60
CA GLY A 315 22.24 -10.55 2.80
C GLY A 315 20.99 -11.45 2.80
N GLN A 316 19.97 -11.15 1.99
CA GLN A 316 18.84 -12.05 1.76
C GLN A 316 19.10 -12.90 0.51
N LYS A 317 19.11 -14.23 0.66
CA LYS A 317 19.38 -15.23 -0.40
C LYS A 317 18.39 -15.23 -1.59
N GLU A 318 17.44 -14.30 -1.65
CA GLU A 318 16.45 -14.21 -2.73
C GLU A 318 16.79 -13.01 -3.63
N LEU A 319 17.01 -13.26 -4.93
CA LEU A 319 17.19 -12.21 -5.92
C LEU A 319 15.93 -11.32 -5.95
N LEU A 320 16.08 -10.03 -5.70
CA LEU A 320 14.96 -9.08 -5.73
C LEU A 320 14.47 -8.88 -7.16
N ILE A 321 13.32 -9.47 -7.47
CA ILE A 321 12.73 -9.52 -8.81
C ILE A 321 11.89 -8.28 -9.12
N GLU A 322 11.26 -7.65 -8.12
CA GLU A 322 10.25 -6.61 -8.32
C GLU A 322 10.74 -5.36 -9.09
N PRO A 323 11.94 -4.81 -8.81
CA PRO A 323 12.46 -3.67 -9.56
C PRO A 323 12.71 -3.99 -11.04
N VAL A 324 13.20 -5.21 -11.33
CA VAL A 324 13.45 -5.67 -12.70
C VAL A 324 12.13 -5.90 -13.43
N TYR A 325 11.18 -6.58 -12.78
CA TYR A 325 9.85 -6.81 -13.34
C TYR A 325 9.16 -5.52 -13.74
N ILE A 326 9.16 -4.50 -12.86
CA ILE A 326 8.44 -3.25 -13.16
C ILE A 326 9.09 -2.50 -14.32
N LEU A 327 10.43 -2.57 -14.47
CA LEU A 327 11.14 -2.05 -15.62
C LEU A 327 10.67 -2.75 -16.90
N CYS A 328 10.77 -4.08 -16.98
CA CYS A 328 10.34 -4.87 -18.14
C CYS A 328 8.85 -4.64 -18.47
N SER A 329 7.98 -4.63 -17.46
CA SER A 329 6.56 -4.36 -17.65
C SER A 329 6.29 -2.93 -18.14
N SER A 330 7.14 -1.96 -17.80
CA SER A 330 6.98 -0.57 -18.23
C SER A 330 7.52 -0.38 -19.66
N LEU A 331 8.67 -0.98 -19.98
CA LEU A 331 9.21 -1.02 -21.34
C LEU A 331 8.19 -1.61 -22.32
N ALA A 332 7.60 -2.77 -22.00
CA ALA A 332 6.58 -3.40 -22.84
C ALA A 332 5.38 -2.47 -23.09
N LYS A 333 4.88 -1.81 -22.04
CA LYS A 333 3.72 -0.91 -22.16
C LYS A 333 4.04 0.35 -22.94
N TYR A 334 5.18 0.97 -22.68
CA TYR A 334 5.55 2.22 -23.33
C TYR A 334 5.88 2.01 -24.80
N LEU A 335 6.52 0.90 -25.15
CA LEU A 335 6.74 0.52 -26.55
C LEU A 335 5.39 0.27 -27.26
N PHE A 336 4.48 -0.47 -26.62
CA PHE A 336 3.15 -0.74 -27.17
C PHE A 336 2.31 0.52 -27.35
N GLN A 337 2.49 1.52 -26.48
CA GLN A 337 1.84 2.83 -26.57
C GLN A 337 2.53 3.79 -27.55
N GLY A 338 3.63 3.39 -28.20
CA GLY A 338 4.42 4.26 -29.07
C GLY A 338 5.13 5.41 -28.35
N LYS A 339 5.34 5.31 -27.03
CA LYS A 339 5.95 6.36 -26.20
C LYS A 339 7.48 6.28 -26.12
N ILE A 340 8.06 5.16 -26.53
CA ILE A 340 9.51 4.92 -26.60
C ILE A 340 9.83 4.11 -27.86
N SER A 341 11.07 4.24 -28.35
CA SER A 341 11.58 3.47 -29.49
C SER A 341 12.06 2.08 -29.08
N ALA A 342 12.14 1.18 -30.05
CA ALA A 342 12.75 -0.15 -29.88
C ALA A 342 14.24 -0.06 -29.47
N THR A 343 14.97 0.92 -30.02
CA THR A 343 16.37 1.19 -29.66
C THR A 343 16.51 1.51 -28.17
N LEU A 344 15.66 2.40 -27.65
CA LEU A 344 15.68 2.78 -26.24
C LEU A 344 15.35 1.59 -25.33
N VAL A 345 14.43 0.71 -25.74
CA VAL A 345 14.15 -0.52 -25.00
C VAL A 345 15.40 -1.39 -24.87
N MET A 346 16.11 -1.61 -25.98
CA MET A 346 17.33 -2.41 -25.99
C MET A 346 18.44 -1.80 -25.14
N GLU A 347 18.58 -0.47 -25.15
CA GLU A 347 19.51 0.23 -24.26
C GLU A 347 19.21 -0.01 -22.78
N TYR A 348 17.94 0.08 -22.37
CA TYR A 348 17.57 -0.16 -20.97
C TYR A 348 17.77 -1.64 -20.57
N LEU A 349 17.48 -2.59 -21.45
CA LEU A 349 17.74 -4.01 -21.19
C LEU A 349 19.25 -4.29 -21.05
N ALA A 350 20.07 -3.69 -21.91
CA ALA A 350 21.53 -3.81 -21.82
C ALA A 350 22.07 -3.17 -20.53
N LYS A 351 21.60 -1.97 -20.18
CA LYS A 351 21.95 -1.29 -18.92
C LYS A 351 21.55 -2.14 -17.71
N GLU A 352 20.34 -2.68 -17.68
CA GLU A 352 19.88 -3.56 -16.60
C GLU A 352 20.77 -4.80 -16.46
N LYS A 353 21.08 -5.49 -17.57
CA LYS A 353 21.96 -6.66 -17.57
C LYS A 353 23.36 -6.32 -17.03
N SER A 354 23.94 -5.19 -17.45
CA SER A 354 25.25 -4.74 -16.96
C SER A 354 25.25 -4.48 -15.44
N LEU A 355 24.15 -3.94 -14.90
CA LEU A 355 24.01 -3.73 -13.46
C LEU A 355 23.89 -5.03 -12.68
N GLN A 356 23.45 -6.13 -13.28
CA GLN A 356 23.34 -7.42 -12.60
C GLN A 356 24.64 -8.20 -12.54
N ILE A 357 25.46 -8.13 -13.60
CA ILE A 357 26.70 -8.92 -13.73
C ILE A 357 27.79 -8.43 -12.74
N GLY A 358 27.86 -7.12 -12.46
CA GLY A 358 28.83 -6.57 -11.50
C GLY A 358 30.27 -6.52 -12.04
N GLU A 359 31.05 -5.55 -11.58
CA GLU A 359 32.41 -5.26 -12.10
C GLU A 359 33.48 -6.31 -11.72
N ASN A 360 33.16 -7.35 -10.94
CA ASN A 360 34.11 -8.35 -10.41
C ASN A 360 33.68 -9.81 -10.65
N SER A 361 32.98 -10.12 -11.74
CA SER A 361 32.93 -11.50 -12.24
C SER A 361 33.94 -11.63 -13.38
N THR A 362 35.16 -12.04 -13.04
CA THR A 362 36.05 -12.71 -13.99
C THR A 362 35.27 -13.84 -14.67
N GLU A 363 35.55 -14.04 -15.96
CA GLU A 363 34.87 -14.91 -16.91
C GLU A 363 34.97 -16.43 -16.60
N GLU A 364 35.17 -16.82 -15.35
CA GLU A 364 35.27 -18.21 -14.91
C GLU A 364 34.03 -18.60 -14.11
N ASN A 365 32.93 -18.82 -14.84
CA ASN A 365 31.88 -19.81 -14.59
C ASN A 365 30.71 -19.57 -15.56
N VAL A 366 31.00 -19.44 -16.85
CA VAL A 366 30.01 -19.53 -17.92
C VAL A 366 29.89 -21.02 -18.29
N ASN A 367 29.33 -21.84 -17.41
CA ASN A 367 28.95 -23.22 -17.75
C ASN A 367 27.81 -23.79 -16.89
N ASP A 368 26.98 -22.92 -16.31
CA ASP A 368 25.64 -23.32 -15.89
C ASP A 368 24.66 -22.64 -16.85
N HIS A 369 24.42 -23.31 -17.98
CA HIS A 369 23.34 -22.95 -18.88
C HIS A 369 22.03 -22.96 -18.07
N PRO A 370 21.27 -21.85 -17.99
CA PRO A 370 19.87 -21.96 -17.62
C PRO A 370 19.26 -22.92 -18.63
N LYS A 371 18.58 -23.98 -18.16
CA LYS A 371 17.89 -24.96 -19.02
C LYS A 371 17.18 -24.20 -20.13
N GLN A 372 17.76 -24.20 -21.33
CA GLN A 372 17.13 -23.66 -22.51
C GLN A 372 15.91 -24.53 -22.74
N HIS A 373 14.71 -23.99 -22.52
CA HIS A 373 13.52 -24.60 -23.08
C HIS A 373 13.66 -24.41 -24.60
N ALA A 374 14.12 -25.46 -25.29
CA ALA A 374 14.28 -25.52 -26.74
C ALA A 374 12.99 -25.21 -27.53
N GLY A 375 11.85 -25.01 -26.86
CA GLY A 375 10.61 -24.51 -27.46
C GLY A 375 10.48 -22.98 -27.49
N ASP A 376 11.21 -22.19 -26.70
CA ASP A 376 10.93 -20.75 -26.55
C ASP A 376 11.35 -19.88 -27.75
N GLU A 377 12.33 -20.30 -28.54
CA GLU A 377 12.75 -19.56 -29.75
C GLU A 377 11.76 -19.74 -30.92
N ASP A 378 11.21 -20.94 -31.11
CA ASP A 378 10.15 -21.23 -32.10
C ASP A 378 8.81 -20.55 -31.74
N LEU A 379 8.53 -20.38 -30.44
CA LEU A 379 7.32 -19.73 -29.93
C LEU A 379 7.26 -18.23 -30.25
N ILE A 380 8.42 -17.61 -30.48
CA ILE A 380 8.61 -16.17 -30.67
C ILE A 380 8.68 -15.78 -32.15
N GLN A 381 9.14 -16.66 -33.03
CA GLN A 381 9.24 -16.39 -34.48
C GLN A 381 7.85 -16.21 -35.11
N ASN A 382 6.91 -17.12 -34.85
CA ASN A 382 5.62 -17.20 -35.55
C ASN A 382 4.60 -16.08 -35.23
N GLY A 383 4.89 -15.18 -34.29
CA GLY A 383 3.95 -14.13 -33.85
C GLY A 383 4.42 -12.70 -34.11
N THR A 384 5.65 -12.51 -34.62
CA THR A 384 6.27 -11.18 -34.77
C THR A 384 6.36 -10.68 -36.21
N GLU A 385 5.89 -11.46 -37.18
CA GLU A 385 5.98 -11.17 -38.62
C GLU A 385 5.31 -9.84 -39.02
N HIS A 386 4.26 -9.44 -38.30
CA HIS A 386 3.54 -8.19 -38.54
C HIS A 386 4.21 -6.95 -37.92
N LEU A 387 5.31 -7.12 -37.19
CA LEU A 387 6.03 -6.05 -36.51
C LEU A 387 7.33 -5.71 -37.27
N PRO A 388 7.76 -4.44 -37.26
CA PRO A 388 9.09 -4.07 -37.71
C PRO A 388 10.18 -4.88 -36.99
N ALA A 389 11.27 -5.22 -37.69
CA ALA A 389 12.30 -6.13 -37.18
C ALA A 389 12.94 -5.65 -35.86
N ASP A 390 13.16 -4.35 -35.72
CA ASP A 390 13.68 -3.72 -34.50
C ASP A 390 12.70 -3.81 -33.33
N VAL A 391 11.41 -3.52 -33.58
CA VAL A 391 10.32 -3.61 -32.60
C VAL A 391 10.11 -5.06 -32.16
N ALA A 392 10.13 -6.00 -33.10
CA ALA A 392 10.09 -7.42 -32.83
C ALA A 392 11.23 -7.79 -31.88
N LEU A 393 12.48 -7.47 -32.24
CA LEU A 393 13.66 -7.77 -31.42
C LEU A 393 13.55 -7.19 -30.00
N ALA A 394 13.07 -5.95 -29.85
CA ALA A 394 12.84 -5.33 -28.55
C ALA A 394 11.83 -6.11 -27.69
N TYR A 395 10.69 -6.54 -28.28
CA TYR A 395 9.72 -7.36 -27.55
C TYR A 395 10.25 -8.75 -27.21
N LYS A 396 11.04 -9.37 -28.10
CA LYS A 396 11.72 -10.65 -27.83
C LYS A 396 12.67 -10.52 -26.63
N GLY A 397 13.44 -9.44 -26.58
CA GLY A 397 14.33 -9.11 -25.45
C GLY A 397 13.57 -8.96 -24.14
N ILE A 398 12.46 -8.19 -24.12
CA ILE A 398 11.62 -8.05 -22.92
C ILE A 398 11.02 -9.39 -22.50
N PHE A 399 10.50 -10.15 -23.46
CA PHE A 399 9.84 -11.43 -23.20
C PHE A 399 10.80 -12.45 -22.59
N LYS A 400 11.99 -12.60 -23.19
CA LYS A 400 13.07 -13.43 -22.66
C LYS A 400 13.41 -13.04 -21.22
N ARG A 401 13.53 -11.75 -20.94
CA ARG A 401 13.84 -11.28 -19.58
C ARG A 401 12.74 -11.60 -18.58
N LEU A 402 11.47 -11.54 -18.97
CA LEU A 402 10.35 -11.94 -18.12
C LEU A 402 10.33 -13.45 -17.85
N LEU A 403 10.73 -14.28 -18.80
CA LEU A 403 10.89 -15.73 -18.59
C LEU A 403 12.03 -16.03 -17.63
N GLU A 404 13.18 -15.36 -17.76
CA GLU A 404 14.30 -15.47 -16.82
C GLU A 404 13.84 -15.12 -15.40
N ILE A 405 13.07 -14.05 -15.23
CA ILE A 405 12.47 -13.67 -13.93
C ILE A 405 11.64 -14.81 -13.33
N ILE A 406 10.80 -15.48 -14.13
CA ILE A 406 9.97 -16.59 -13.66
C ILE A 406 10.83 -17.80 -13.29
N SER A 407 11.89 -18.09 -14.06
CA SER A 407 12.79 -19.21 -13.76
C SER A 407 13.52 -19.06 -12.42
N ILE A 408 13.77 -17.81 -11.99
CA ILE A 408 14.36 -17.50 -10.69
C ILE A 408 13.33 -17.69 -9.56
N ASP A 409 12.04 -17.53 -9.85
CA ASP A 409 10.94 -17.72 -8.91
C ASP A 409 10.57 -19.20 -8.75
N ILE A 410 11.47 -19.98 -8.15
CA ILE A 410 11.32 -21.42 -7.90
C ILE A 410 10.02 -21.72 -7.13
N LYS A 411 9.56 -20.79 -6.28
CA LYS A 411 8.38 -20.97 -5.43
C LYS A 411 7.07 -20.58 -6.12
N GLY A 412 7.12 -19.98 -7.31
CA GLY A 412 5.93 -19.56 -8.08
C GLY A 412 5.11 -18.48 -7.37
N TRP A 413 5.77 -17.60 -6.63
CA TRP A 413 5.13 -16.55 -5.83
C TRP A 413 4.69 -15.33 -6.67
N HIS A 414 5.37 -15.06 -7.78
CA HIS A 414 5.19 -13.85 -8.58
C HIS A 414 4.14 -14.03 -9.68
N HIS A 415 2.92 -13.62 -9.37
CA HIS A 415 1.79 -13.61 -10.31
C HIS A 415 1.91 -12.56 -11.44
N ARG A 416 2.66 -11.47 -11.24
CA ARG A 416 2.71 -10.31 -12.14
C ARG A 416 3.51 -10.53 -13.43
N PRO A 417 4.68 -11.20 -13.41
CA PRO A 417 5.36 -11.66 -14.62
C PRO A 417 4.46 -12.53 -15.49
N ILE A 418 3.79 -13.54 -14.90
CA ILE A 418 2.89 -14.46 -15.61
C ILE A 418 1.78 -13.68 -16.34
N TYR A 419 1.11 -12.76 -15.64
CA TYR A 419 0.11 -11.90 -16.27
C TYR A 419 0.70 -11.04 -17.41
N ARG A 420 1.91 -10.49 -17.25
CA ARG A 420 2.54 -9.67 -18.29
C ARG A 420 2.88 -10.52 -19.52
N ILE A 421 3.36 -11.73 -19.33
CA ILE A 421 3.62 -12.70 -20.42
C ILE A 421 2.33 -13.01 -21.17
N ALA A 422 1.25 -13.37 -20.46
CA ALA A 422 -0.06 -13.59 -21.08
C ALA A 422 -0.55 -12.35 -21.85
N TRP A 423 -0.36 -11.15 -21.28
CA TRP A 423 -0.67 -9.90 -21.95
C TRP A 423 0.15 -9.70 -23.24
N MET A 424 1.45 -10.03 -23.24
CA MET A 424 2.29 -9.93 -24.43
C MET A 424 1.88 -10.95 -25.49
N GLN A 425 1.60 -12.20 -25.09
CA GLN A 425 1.11 -13.24 -26.00
C GLN A 425 -0.16 -12.79 -26.74
N TYR A 426 -1.08 -12.16 -26.01
CA TYR A 426 -2.32 -11.69 -26.60
C TYR A 426 -2.15 -10.42 -27.47
N TYR A 427 -1.63 -9.34 -26.89
CA TYR A 427 -1.63 -8.02 -27.56
C TYR A 427 -0.48 -7.82 -28.54
N ILE A 428 0.65 -8.49 -28.35
CA ILE A 428 1.85 -8.32 -29.19
C ILE A 428 1.97 -9.49 -30.15
N PHE A 429 1.94 -10.73 -29.66
CA PHE A 429 2.14 -11.91 -30.50
C PHE A 429 0.85 -12.48 -31.11
N ARG A 430 -0.30 -11.84 -30.86
CA ARG A 430 -1.62 -12.19 -31.40
C ARG A 430 -1.99 -13.67 -31.24
N ASN A 431 -1.60 -14.27 -30.11
CA ASN A 431 -1.83 -15.68 -29.81
C ASN A 431 -2.74 -15.83 -28.56
N PRO A 432 -4.07 -15.82 -28.75
CA PRO A 432 -5.01 -15.89 -27.63
C PRO A 432 -4.95 -17.24 -26.89
N GLU A 433 -4.67 -18.35 -27.59
CA GLU A 433 -4.55 -19.68 -26.96
C GLU A 433 -3.36 -19.75 -26.00
N ARG A 434 -2.19 -19.27 -26.42
CA ARG A 434 -1.01 -19.21 -25.53
C ARG A 434 -1.21 -18.23 -24.39
N ALA A 435 -1.83 -17.08 -24.66
CA ALA A 435 -2.16 -16.13 -23.60
C ALA A 435 -3.08 -16.75 -22.54
N LYS A 436 -4.08 -17.53 -22.97
CA LYS A 436 -4.97 -18.29 -22.07
C LYS A 436 -4.18 -19.32 -21.28
N ALA A 437 -3.37 -20.15 -21.94
CA ALA A 437 -2.58 -21.19 -21.29
C ALA A 437 -1.62 -20.61 -20.22
N GLU A 438 -0.95 -19.50 -20.52
CA GLU A 438 -0.08 -18.80 -19.58
C GLU A 438 -0.86 -18.22 -18.39
N LEU A 439 -1.97 -17.54 -18.66
CA LEU A 439 -2.77 -16.94 -17.59
C LEU A 439 -3.41 -17.99 -16.67
N MET A 440 -3.84 -19.13 -17.24
CA MET A 440 -4.44 -20.25 -16.52
C MET A 440 -3.52 -20.84 -15.45
N LYS A 441 -2.19 -20.68 -15.56
CA LYS A 441 -1.23 -21.07 -14.51
C LYS A 441 -1.53 -20.42 -13.15
N LEU A 442 -2.20 -19.26 -13.13
CA LEU A 442 -2.60 -18.56 -11.90
C LEU A 442 -3.92 -19.08 -11.29
N PHE A 443 -4.70 -19.87 -12.04
CA PHE A 443 -6.05 -20.24 -11.68
C PHE A 443 -6.14 -21.69 -11.22
N THR A 444 -6.99 -21.95 -10.23
CA THR A 444 -7.39 -23.32 -9.87
C THR A 444 -8.91 -23.45 -9.96
N LEU A 445 -9.38 -24.10 -11.01
CA LEU A 445 -10.82 -24.30 -11.24
C LEU A 445 -11.37 -25.56 -10.54
N LYS A 446 -10.52 -26.33 -9.85
CA LYS A 446 -10.94 -27.52 -9.08
C LYS A 446 -12.02 -27.15 -8.05
N PRO A 447 -13.14 -27.89 -7.95
CA PRO A 447 -14.21 -27.59 -6.99
C PRO A 447 -13.74 -27.59 -5.53
N THR A 448 -12.72 -28.39 -5.20
CA THR A 448 -12.22 -28.62 -3.84
C THR A 448 -11.41 -27.46 -3.24
N VAL A 449 -10.84 -26.57 -4.07
CA VAL A 449 -9.97 -25.49 -3.59
C VAL A 449 -10.79 -24.22 -3.35
N LYS A 450 -10.81 -23.63 -2.15
CA LYS A 450 -11.69 -22.45 -1.89
C LYS A 450 -11.38 -21.22 -2.76
N SER A 451 -10.11 -20.96 -3.07
CA SER A 451 -9.71 -19.83 -3.93
C SER A 451 -9.71 -20.20 -5.41
N HIS A 452 -10.18 -19.30 -6.28
CA HIS A 452 -10.09 -19.48 -7.74
C HIS A 452 -8.76 -18.99 -8.33
N ILE A 453 -8.04 -18.12 -7.62
CA ILE A 453 -6.70 -17.64 -7.96
C ILE A 453 -5.80 -17.76 -6.74
N SER A 454 -4.59 -18.30 -6.90
CA SER A 454 -3.57 -18.25 -5.86
C SER A 454 -2.63 -17.07 -6.12
N ILE A 455 -2.79 -15.99 -5.36
CA ILE A 455 -1.84 -14.88 -5.34
C ILE A 455 -1.09 -14.92 -4.02
N TRP A 456 0.20 -15.24 -4.07
CA TRP A 456 1.08 -14.99 -2.95
C TRP A 456 1.15 -13.48 -2.70
N LYS A 457 1.09 -13.06 -1.43
CA LYS A 457 1.17 -11.66 -1.02
C LYS A 457 2.62 -11.33 -0.68
N PRO A 458 3.37 -10.59 -1.51
CA PRO A 458 4.68 -10.12 -1.12
C PRO A 458 4.57 -9.21 0.09
N ASN A 459 5.56 -9.25 0.99
CA ASN A 459 5.64 -8.40 2.18
C ASN A 459 5.55 -6.89 1.89
N TYR A 460 5.73 -6.49 0.63
CA TYR A 460 5.80 -5.11 0.19
C TYR A 460 4.66 -4.68 -0.73
N GLU A 461 3.72 -5.57 -1.05
CA GLU A 461 2.54 -5.16 -1.77
C GLU A 461 1.57 -4.45 -0.83
N LEU A 462 1.05 -3.30 -1.26
CA LEU A 462 0.10 -2.55 -0.46
C LEU A 462 -1.17 -3.38 -0.19
N PRO A 463 -1.76 -3.26 1.01
CA PRO A 463 -3.01 -3.93 1.35
C PRO A 463 -4.12 -3.69 0.34
N GLY A 464 -4.95 -4.72 0.12
CA GLY A 464 -6.07 -4.71 -0.82
C GLY A 464 -5.70 -4.83 -2.31
N LYS A 465 -4.44 -4.62 -2.71
CA LYS A 465 -4.03 -4.68 -4.15
C LYS A 465 -4.20 -6.06 -4.77
N HIS A 466 -4.03 -7.13 -3.99
CA HIS A 466 -4.24 -8.49 -4.49
C HIS A 466 -5.66 -8.69 -5.00
N TYR A 467 -6.68 -8.13 -4.34
CA TYR A 467 -8.06 -8.21 -4.85
C TYR A 467 -8.24 -7.46 -6.18
N VAL A 468 -7.54 -6.35 -6.38
CA VAL A 468 -7.51 -5.63 -7.66
C VAL A 468 -6.88 -6.50 -8.75
N TYR A 469 -5.78 -7.20 -8.45
CA TYR A 469 -5.17 -8.15 -9.40
C TYR A 469 -6.07 -9.35 -9.69
N ILE A 470 -6.70 -9.94 -8.66
CA ILE A 470 -7.66 -11.04 -8.82
C ILE A 470 -8.77 -10.61 -9.80
N HIS A 471 -9.39 -9.46 -9.57
CA HIS A 471 -10.42 -8.93 -10.47
C HIS A 471 -9.87 -8.75 -11.89
N LYS A 472 -8.73 -8.07 -12.04
CA LYS A 472 -8.09 -7.80 -13.34
C LYS A 472 -7.76 -9.07 -14.11
N TYR A 473 -7.24 -10.09 -13.44
CA TYR A 473 -6.85 -11.35 -14.08
C TYR A 473 -8.08 -12.16 -14.45
N THR A 474 -9.11 -12.15 -13.59
CA THR A 474 -10.40 -12.82 -13.86
C THR A 474 -11.04 -12.24 -15.11
N SER A 475 -11.17 -10.92 -15.23
CA SER A 475 -11.73 -10.28 -16.44
C SER A 475 -10.89 -10.56 -17.69
N PHE A 476 -9.56 -10.59 -17.57
CA PHE A 476 -8.70 -10.94 -18.71
C PHE A 476 -8.86 -12.40 -19.14
N LEU A 477 -9.01 -13.33 -18.19
CA LEU A 477 -9.27 -14.73 -18.50
C LEU A 477 -10.63 -14.91 -19.19
N ILE A 478 -11.68 -14.26 -18.70
CA ILE A 478 -13.01 -14.29 -19.34
C ILE A 478 -12.91 -13.81 -20.79
N LYS A 479 -12.17 -12.73 -21.06
CA LYS A 479 -11.93 -12.25 -22.42
C LYS A 479 -11.26 -13.30 -23.29
N LEU A 480 -10.18 -13.91 -22.81
CA LEU A 480 -9.40 -14.91 -23.56
C LEU A 480 -10.21 -16.17 -23.86
N VAL A 481 -10.90 -16.70 -22.85
CA VAL A 481 -11.71 -17.92 -22.96
C VAL A 481 -12.79 -17.77 -24.03
N LYS A 482 -13.48 -16.62 -24.05
CA LYS A 482 -14.48 -16.29 -25.07
C LYS A 482 -13.89 -16.21 -26.47
N GLU A 483 -12.74 -15.54 -26.62
CA GLU A 483 -12.09 -15.39 -27.92
C GLU A 483 -11.60 -16.74 -28.47
N THR A 484 -11.14 -17.62 -27.59
CA THR A 484 -10.76 -19.01 -27.93
C THR A 484 -11.94 -19.97 -28.07
N ARG A 485 -13.19 -19.52 -27.81
CA ARG A 485 -14.40 -20.36 -27.79
C ARG A 485 -14.26 -21.61 -26.91
N ASP A 486 -13.60 -21.48 -25.76
CA ASP A 486 -13.37 -22.57 -24.82
C ASP A 486 -14.52 -22.63 -23.81
N GLU A 487 -15.64 -23.21 -24.26
CA GLU A 487 -16.89 -23.28 -23.49
C GLU A 487 -16.71 -24.04 -22.16
N ASN A 488 -15.92 -25.11 -22.16
CA ASN A 488 -15.66 -25.91 -20.97
C ASN A 488 -14.97 -25.09 -19.87
N THR A 489 -13.93 -24.32 -20.22
CA THR A 489 -13.25 -23.45 -19.26
C THR A 489 -14.17 -22.32 -18.77
N LEU A 490 -15.01 -21.77 -19.66
CA LEU A 490 -15.98 -20.73 -19.31
C LEU A 490 -17.00 -21.23 -18.29
N GLU A 491 -17.55 -22.42 -18.51
CA GLU A 491 -18.52 -23.04 -17.62
C GLU A 491 -17.92 -23.33 -16.24
N GLN A 492 -16.72 -23.93 -16.21
CA GLN A 492 -16.01 -24.21 -14.96
C GLN A 492 -15.71 -22.92 -14.18
N LEU A 493 -15.25 -21.87 -14.88
CA LEU A 493 -14.98 -20.57 -14.28
C LEU A 493 -16.27 -19.94 -13.73
N SER A 494 -17.37 -19.95 -14.50
CA SER A 494 -18.67 -19.39 -14.07
C SER A 494 -19.21 -20.09 -12.82
N ARG A 495 -19.20 -21.43 -12.79
CA ARG A 495 -19.57 -22.23 -11.61
C ARG A 495 -18.69 -21.90 -10.40
N LYS A 496 -17.40 -21.65 -10.63
CA LYS A 496 -16.46 -21.28 -9.57
C LYS A 496 -16.75 -19.89 -9.03
N LEU A 497 -16.86 -18.88 -9.88
CA LEU A 497 -17.02 -17.47 -9.47
C LEU A 497 -18.29 -17.26 -8.64
N ARG A 498 -19.38 -17.99 -8.93
CA ARG A 498 -20.60 -18.00 -8.10
C ARG A 498 -20.37 -18.41 -6.64
N LYS A 499 -19.34 -19.23 -6.36
CA LYS A 499 -19.01 -19.69 -5.01
C LYS A 499 -17.97 -18.82 -4.29
N VAL A 500 -17.36 -17.86 -4.99
CA VAL A 500 -16.18 -17.12 -4.50
C VAL A 500 -16.42 -15.61 -4.52
N GLN A 501 -17.67 -15.19 -4.30
CA GLN A 501 -18.11 -13.79 -4.31
C GLN A 501 -17.27 -12.91 -3.35
N THR A 502 -16.89 -13.43 -2.18
CA THR A 502 -16.16 -12.70 -1.14
C THR A 502 -14.72 -12.33 -1.51
N LEU A 503 -14.16 -12.90 -2.58
CA LEU A 503 -12.80 -12.59 -3.06
C LEU A 503 -12.76 -11.62 -4.25
N LEU A 504 -13.91 -11.17 -4.75
CA LEU A 504 -14.01 -10.27 -5.91
C LEU A 504 -14.52 -8.89 -5.49
N LEU A 505 -13.79 -7.83 -5.86
CA LEU A 505 -14.19 -6.44 -5.57
C LEU A 505 -15.47 -6.05 -6.33
N ASN A 506 -15.50 -6.31 -7.64
CA ASN A 506 -16.62 -5.98 -8.52
C ASN A 506 -17.28 -7.26 -9.05
N TYR A 507 -17.89 -8.04 -8.15
CA TYR A 507 -18.56 -9.29 -8.51
C TYR A 507 -19.63 -9.09 -9.59
N GLU A 508 -20.51 -8.10 -9.42
CA GLU A 508 -21.61 -7.79 -10.36
C GLU A 508 -21.08 -7.48 -11.77
N GLN A 509 -20.01 -6.69 -11.88
CA GLN A 509 -19.39 -6.40 -13.17
C GLN A 509 -18.85 -7.67 -13.84
N ILE A 510 -18.18 -8.54 -13.08
CA ILE A 510 -17.67 -9.83 -13.61
C ILE A 510 -18.84 -10.71 -14.08
N MET A 511 -19.94 -10.77 -13.33
CA MET A 511 -21.11 -11.56 -13.71
C MET A 511 -21.84 -10.97 -14.94
N ASN A 512 -21.87 -9.64 -15.08
CA ASN A 512 -22.38 -8.98 -16.29
C ASN A 512 -21.48 -9.28 -17.49
N GLU A 513 -20.16 -9.23 -17.31
CA GLU A 513 -19.20 -9.64 -18.34
C GLU A 513 -19.43 -11.11 -18.74
N LEU A 514 -19.86 -12.01 -17.85
CA LEU A 514 -20.20 -13.39 -18.19
C LEU A 514 -21.55 -13.55 -18.92
N THR A 515 -22.54 -12.71 -18.64
CA THR A 515 -23.93 -12.85 -19.14
C THR A 515 -24.21 -12.09 -20.44
N VAL A 516 -23.64 -10.90 -20.65
CA VAL A 516 -23.80 -10.13 -21.91
C VAL A 516 -23.33 -10.94 -23.14
N SER A 517 -22.43 -11.90 -22.93
CA SER A 517 -22.04 -12.89 -23.95
C SER A 517 -23.11 -13.91 -24.31
N GLU A 518 -23.93 -14.37 -23.36
CA GLU A 518 -24.95 -15.40 -23.61
C GLU A 518 -26.04 -14.87 -24.57
N GLN A 519 -26.40 -13.58 -24.43
CA GLN A 519 -27.38 -12.91 -25.29
C GLN A 519 -26.85 -12.59 -26.71
N THR A 520 -25.54 -12.37 -26.85
CA THR A 520 -24.94 -12.07 -28.15
C THR A 520 -24.80 -13.32 -29.03
N GLU A 521 -24.68 -14.50 -28.42
CA GLU A 521 -24.68 -15.80 -29.12
C GLU A 521 -26.09 -16.27 -29.50
N GLN A 522 -27.09 -16.06 -28.63
CA GLN A 522 -28.50 -16.35 -28.98
C GLN A 522 -29.00 -15.51 -30.17
N ASN A 523 -28.61 -14.24 -30.26
CA ASN A 523 -28.99 -13.38 -31.39
C ASN A 523 -28.27 -13.72 -32.71
N LYS A 524 -27.14 -14.46 -32.66
CA LYS A 524 -26.44 -14.97 -33.85
C LYS A 524 -26.91 -16.34 -34.32
N GLN A 525 -27.69 -17.05 -33.51
CA GLN A 525 -28.34 -18.31 -33.91
C GLN A 525 -29.76 -18.11 -34.46
N ILE A 526 -30.29 -16.88 -34.39
CA ILE A 526 -31.62 -16.49 -34.89
C ILE A 526 -31.52 -15.69 -36.22
N GLN A 527 -30.31 -15.42 -36.70
CA GLN A 527 -30.02 -14.93 -38.06
C GLN A 527 -29.28 -16.02 -38.84
#